data_AF-A0A939X9Z7-F1
#
_entry.id   AF-A0A939X9Z7-F1
#
_cell.length_a   1.000
_cell.length_b   1.000
_cell.length_c   1.000
_cell.angle_alpha   90.00
_cell.angle_beta   90.00
_cell.angle_gamma   90.00
#
_symmetry.space_group_name_H-M   'P 1'
#
loop_
_entity.id
_entity.type
_entity.pdbx_description
1 polymer ?
#
loop_
_entity_poly.entity_id
_entity_poly.type
_entity_poly.pdbx_seq_one_letter_code
_entity_poly.pdbx_strand_id
1 'polypeptide(L)'
;MSDELIITNLQFENIRNLIYEIRGQKVMIDKDLADMYEVEVSQLKRQVRRNIDRFPKDFMFELTPEEVSSLRCQNGTLKTGRGQHSKYAPFAFTEEGVAMLSGLLHSKVAIQVNINIMRAFVAVRQAVAALHTTDLRYEQVLHKVDQLHAYVEKLLHDQNDINEQQEQTNVEIAVQIEAINNALDQLRETKNEPRKRIGFKQQGDKKQK
;
A
#
# COMPACT_ATOMS: atom_id res chain seq x y z
N MET A 1 19.73 -4.71 -24.73
CA MET A 1 18.50 -4.96 -23.95
C MET A 1 18.12 -6.43 -23.91
N SER A 2 17.90 -7.11 -25.05
CA SER A 2 17.59 -8.55 -25.07
C SER A 2 18.73 -9.41 -24.50
N ASP A 3 19.97 -9.14 -24.91
CA ASP A 3 21.15 -9.91 -24.49
C ASP A 3 21.53 -9.65 -23.02
N GLU A 4 21.37 -8.41 -22.53
CA GLU A 4 21.54 -8.08 -21.10
C GLU A 4 20.53 -8.81 -20.22
N LEU A 5 19.26 -8.89 -20.65
CA LEU A 5 18.22 -9.60 -19.92
C LEU A 5 18.48 -11.12 -19.89
N ILE A 6 18.98 -11.68 -21.01
CA ILE A 6 19.35 -13.09 -21.12
C ILE A 6 20.58 -13.41 -20.25
N ILE A 7 21.61 -12.56 -20.26
CA ILE A 7 22.81 -12.72 -19.42
C ILE A 7 22.44 -12.62 -17.93
N THR A 8 21.59 -11.67 -17.55
CA THR A 8 21.14 -11.50 -16.15
C THR A 8 20.32 -12.71 -15.69
N ASN A 9 19.44 -13.24 -16.55
CA ASN A 9 18.67 -14.46 -16.25
C ASN A 9 19.56 -15.71 -16.14
N LEU A 10 20.54 -15.88 -17.03
CA LEU A 10 21.48 -17.00 -16.97
C LEU A 10 22.37 -16.93 -15.72
N GLN A 11 22.82 -15.74 -15.32
CA GLN A 11 23.55 -15.53 -14.06
C GLN A 11 22.68 -15.88 -12.85
N PHE A 12 21.39 -15.53 -12.88
CA PHE A 12 20.47 -15.85 -11.79
C PHE A 12 20.19 -17.35 -11.67
N GLU A 13 19.98 -18.05 -12.79
CA GLU A 13 19.83 -19.51 -12.78
C GLU A 13 21.10 -20.23 -12.31
N ASN A 14 22.28 -19.72 -12.67
CA ASN A 14 23.54 -20.27 -12.18
C ASN A 14 23.68 -20.16 -10.66
N ILE A 15 23.26 -19.05 -10.05
CA ILE A 15 23.30 -18.88 -8.59
C ILE A 15 22.28 -19.78 -7.90
N ARG A 16 21.06 -19.91 -8.46
CA ARG A 16 20.03 -20.78 -7.87
C ARG A 16 20.48 -22.23 -7.76
N ASN A 17 21.22 -22.72 -8.74
CA ASN A 17 21.76 -24.09 -8.76
C ASN A 17 22.85 -24.33 -7.70
N LEU A 18 23.37 -23.28 -7.07
CA LEU A 18 24.37 -23.35 -5.99
C LEU A 18 23.75 -23.20 -4.59
N ILE A 19 22.43 -23.02 -4.51
CA ILE A 19 21.70 -22.92 -3.25
C ILE A 19 21.11 -24.29 -2.91
N TYR A 20 21.53 -24.81 -1.76
CA TYR A 20 21.09 -26.09 -1.22
C TYR A 20 20.19 -25.86 -0.01
N GLU A 21 19.27 -26.79 0.24
CA GLU A 21 18.48 -26.80 1.47
C GLU A 21 19.03 -27.87 2.43
N ILE A 22 19.64 -27.42 3.52
CA ILE A 22 20.25 -28.30 4.53
C ILE A 22 19.78 -27.83 5.91
N ARG A 23 19.25 -28.75 6.72
CA ARG A 23 18.66 -28.44 8.04
C ARG A 23 17.56 -27.36 7.97
N GLY A 24 16.82 -27.30 6.86
CA GLY A 24 15.78 -26.27 6.62
C GLY A 24 16.33 -24.87 6.36
N GLN A 25 17.63 -24.73 6.12
CA GLN A 25 18.29 -23.46 5.79
C GLN A 25 18.79 -23.50 4.35
N LYS A 26 18.65 -22.38 3.65
CA LYS A 26 19.28 -22.17 2.34
C LYS A 26 20.75 -21.88 2.55
N VAL A 27 21.60 -22.72 1.98
CA VAL A 27 23.05 -22.65 2.17
C VAL A 27 23.82 -22.80 0.87
N MET A 28 25.00 -22.19 0.82
CA MET A 28 26.00 -22.39 -0.23
C MET A 28 27.20 -23.15 0.32
N ILE A 29 27.77 -24.05 -0.48
CA ILE A 29 28.93 -24.85 -0.09
C ILE A 29 30.23 -24.07 -0.31
N ASP A 30 31.20 -24.26 0.58
CA ASP A 30 32.52 -23.60 0.53
C ASP A 30 33.21 -23.63 -0.84
N LYS A 31 33.11 -24.75 -1.56
CA LYS A 31 33.70 -24.94 -2.89
C LYS A 31 33.02 -24.05 -3.93
N ASP A 32 31.70 -24.13 -4.00
CA ASP A 32 30.88 -23.39 -4.96
C ASP A 32 31.02 -21.87 -4.71
N LEU A 33 31.10 -21.49 -3.44
CA LEU A 33 31.28 -20.10 -3.03
C LEU A 33 32.68 -19.56 -3.34
N ALA A 34 33.70 -20.40 -3.20
CA ALA A 34 35.07 -20.04 -3.58
C ALA A 34 35.18 -19.82 -5.09
N ASP A 35 34.56 -20.68 -5.90
CA ASP A 35 34.49 -20.54 -7.35
C ASP A 35 33.75 -19.25 -7.74
N MET A 36 32.61 -18.95 -7.10
CA MET A 36 31.85 -17.72 -7.34
C MET A 36 32.64 -16.45 -7.02
N TYR A 37 33.42 -16.45 -5.95
CA TYR A 37 34.25 -15.31 -5.57
C TYR A 37 35.62 -15.29 -6.26
N GLU A 38 35.92 -16.23 -7.16
CA GLU A 38 37.22 -16.35 -7.82
C GLU A 38 38.40 -16.45 -6.83
N VAL A 39 38.21 -17.23 -5.75
CA VAL A 39 39.23 -17.49 -4.73
C VAL A 39 39.49 -18.98 -4.59
N GLU A 40 40.69 -19.34 -4.13
CA GLU A 40 40.94 -20.74 -3.77
C GLU A 40 40.13 -21.14 -2.53
N VAL A 41 39.55 -22.35 -2.55
CA VAL A 41 38.84 -22.95 -1.40
C VAL A 41 39.72 -22.94 -0.14
N SER A 42 41.03 -23.14 -0.29
CA SER A 42 42.01 -23.10 0.80
C SER A 42 42.09 -21.72 1.46
N GLN A 43 42.08 -20.65 0.66
CA GLN A 43 42.13 -19.26 1.11
C GLN A 43 40.82 -18.86 1.77
N LEU A 44 39.68 -19.26 1.20
CA LEU A 44 38.36 -19.02 1.81
C LEU A 44 38.30 -19.64 3.21
N LYS A 45 38.63 -20.94 3.34
CA LYS A 45 38.67 -21.64 4.63
C LYS A 45 39.64 -21.00 5.61
N ARG A 46 40.80 -20.52 5.13
CA ARG A 46 41.79 -19.82 5.95
C ARG A 46 41.25 -18.50 6.48
N GLN A 47 40.54 -17.72 5.66
CA GLN A 47 39.93 -16.46 6.09
C GLN A 47 38.85 -16.68 7.14
N VAL A 48 38.00 -17.70 6.95
CA VAL A 48 37.00 -18.11 7.93
C VAL A 48 37.65 -18.48 9.26
N ARG A 49 38.63 -19.38 9.27
CA ARG A 49 39.30 -19.84 10.49
C ARG A 49 40.02 -18.72 11.24
N ARG A 50 40.58 -17.74 10.52
CA ARG A 50 41.22 -16.56 11.12
C ARG A 50 40.24 -15.57 11.73
N ASN A 51 38.98 -15.59 11.27
CA ASN A 51 37.94 -14.67 11.68
C ASN A 51 36.75 -15.42 12.29
N ILE A 52 36.99 -16.51 13.00
CA ILE A 52 35.93 -17.42 13.47
C ILE A 52 34.90 -16.70 14.36
N ASP A 53 35.32 -15.67 15.10
CA ASP A 53 34.45 -14.83 15.94
C ASP A 53 33.39 -14.06 15.13
N ARG A 54 33.59 -13.92 13.81
CA ARG A 54 32.63 -13.29 12.88
C ARG A 54 31.63 -14.28 12.27
N PHE A 55 31.78 -15.58 12.57
CA PHE A 55 30.97 -16.66 12.01
C PHE A 55 30.29 -17.43 13.15
N PRO A 56 29.18 -16.90 13.69
CA PRO A 56 28.35 -17.65 14.61
C PRO A 56 27.69 -18.86 13.90
N LYS A 57 27.12 -19.78 14.68
CA LYS A 57 26.61 -21.08 14.20
C LYS A 57 25.47 -20.97 13.18
N ASP A 58 24.76 -19.84 13.20
CA ASP A 58 23.70 -19.47 12.27
C ASP A 58 24.23 -18.94 10.93
N PHE A 59 25.49 -18.51 10.85
CA PHE A 59 26.08 -18.00 9.61
C PHE A 59 26.78 -19.12 8.82
N MET A 60 27.35 -20.09 9.53
CA MET A 60 27.96 -21.25 8.91
C MET A 60 27.99 -22.46 9.84
N PHE A 61 28.07 -23.64 9.23
CA PHE A 61 28.31 -24.89 9.95
C PHE A 61 29.06 -25.90 9.08
N GLU A 62 29.74 -26.84 9.74
CA GLU A 62 30.32 -28.00 9.05
C GLU A 62 29.24 -29.04 8.76
N LEU A 63 29.27 -29.59 7.55
CA LEU A 63 28.36 -30.65 7.14
C LEU A 63 28.79 -32.00 7.71
N THR A 64 27.80 -32.77 8.15
CA THR A 64 28.00 -34.15 8.60
C THR A 64 28.31 -35.07 7.40
N PRO A 65 28.97 -36.23 7.62
CA PRO A 65 29.23 -37.19 6.55
C PRO A 65 27.95 -37.65 5.83
N GLU A 66 26.84 -37.74 6.54
CA GLU A 66 25.52 -38.10 6.01
C GLU A 66 24.98 -37.00 5.09
N GLU A 67 25.00 -35.74 5.54
CA GLU A 67 24.58 -34.58 4.73
C GLU A 67 25.43 -34.45 3.46
N VAL A 68 26.74 -34.65 3.59
CA VAL A 68 27.68 -34.64 2.46
C VAL A 68 27.39 -35.77 1.47
N SER A 69 26.90 -36.91 1.93
CA SER A 69 26.53 -38.04 1.07
C SER A 69 25.21 -37.77 0.35
N SER A 70 24.21 -37.22 1.05
CA SER A 70 22.93 -36.82 0.44
C SER A 70 23.10 -35.75 -0.64
N LEU A 71 23.96 -34.75 -0.41
CA LEU A 71 24.28 -33.73 -1.42
C LEU A 71 24.87 -34.33 -2.71
N ARG A 72 25.72 -35.36 -2.57
CA ARG A 72 26.30 -36.09 -3.73
C ARG A 72 25.24 -36.81 -4.54
N CYS A 73 24.29 -37.45 -3.86
CA CYS A 73 23.20 -38.20 -4.50
C CYS A 73 22.22 -37.27 -5.24
N GLN A 74 21.98 -36.06 -4.73
CA GLN A 74 21.06 -35.12 -5.34
C GLN A 74 21.62 -34.43 -6.59
N ASN A 75 22.88 -33.99 -6.58
CA ASN A 75 23.43 -33.20 -7.70
C ASN A 75 24.16 -34.01 -8.78
N GLY A 76 24.44 -35.31 -8.57
CA GLY A 76 25.02 -36.21 -9.59
C GLY A 76 26.40 -35.81 -10.14
N THR A 77 27.01 -34.70 -9.66
CA THR A 77 28.18 -34.05 -10.31
C THR A 77 29.52 -34.22 -9.58
N LEU A 78 29.54 -34.86 -8.42
CA LEU A 78 30.81 -35.14 -7.74
C LEU A 78 31.48 -36.36 -8.38
N LYS A 79 32.37 -36.10 -9.34
CA LYS A 79 33.18 -37.12 -10.03
C LYS A 79 33.81 -38.11 -9.04
N THR A 80 33.56 -39.40 -9.24
CA THR A 80 34.21 -40.51 -8.54
C THR A 80 35.65 -40.65 -9.03
N GLY A 81 36.63 -40.28 -8.20
CA GLY A 81 38.05 -40.42 -8.52
C GLY A 81 38.95 -40.45 -7.29
N ARG A 82 40.02 -41.25 -7.34
CA ARG A 82 41.02 -41.41 -6.25
C ARG A 82 41.70 -40.06 -5.99
N GLY A 83 41.67 -39.58 -4.74
CA GLY A 83 42.20 -38.26 -4.33
C GLY A 83 41.18 -37.11 -4.27
N GLN A 84 39.91 -37.36 -4.63
CA GLN A 84 38.81 -36.36 -4.58
C GLN A 84 38.09 -36.29 -3.23
N HIS A 85 38.46 -37.14 -2.27
CA HIS A 85 37.91 -37.07 -0.91
C HIS A 85 38.57 -35.90 -0.18
N SER A 86 37.85 -34.78 -0.04
CA SER A 86 38.25 -33.75 0.93
C SER A 86 38.40 -34.44 2.29
N LYS A 87 39.61 -34.40 2.85
CA LYS A 87 39.92 -34.94 4.18
C LYS A 87 39.11 -34.27 5.30
N TYR A 88 38.52 -33.11 4.99
CA TYR A 88 37.75 -32.28 5.92
C TYR A 88 36.33 -32.09 5.40
N ALA A 89 35.38 -32.05 6.35
CA ALA A 89 34.01 -31.70 6.06
C ALA A 89 33.93 -30.33 5.35
N PRO A 90 33.09 -30.19 4.32
CA PRO A 90 32.82 -28.88 3.73
C PRO A 90 32.03 -28.01 4.70
N PHE A 91 32.29 -26.70 4.64
CA PHE A 91 31.44 -25.70 5.30
C PHE A 91 30.24 -25.38 4.41
N ALA A 92 29.09 -25.22 5.06
CA ALA A 92 27.89 -24.62 4.50
C ALA A 92 27.71 -23.22 5.08
N PHE A 93 27.40 -22.24 4.22
CA PHE A 93 27.22 -20.84 4.57
C PHE A 93 25.78 -20.41 4.27
N THR A 94 25.13 -19.74 5.21
CA THR A 94 23.84 -19.09 4.99
C THR A 94 24.03 -17.78 4.23
N GLU A 95 22.92 -17.09 3.91
CA GLU A 95 22.95 -15.77 3.27
C GLU A 95 23.80 -14.76 4.06
N GLU A 96 23.71 -14.80 5.39
CA GLU A 96 24.51 -13.98 6.30
C GLU A 96 25.99 -14.37 6.26
N GLY A 97 26.30 -15.67 6.23
CA GLY A 97 27.67 -16.17 6.09
C GLY A 97 28.32 -15.75 4.76
N VAL A 98 27.55 -15.79 3.67
CA VAL A 98 27.97 -15.32 2.34
C VAL A 98 28.24 -13.81 2.36
N ALA A 99 27.34 -13.03 2.97
CA ALA A 99 27.53 -11.59 3.14
C ALA A 99 28.80 -11.28 3.95
N MET A 100 29.04 -12.00 5.05
CA MET A 100 30.25 -11.84 5.86
C MET A 100 31.53 -12.17 5.08
N LEU A 101 31.51 -13.23 4.27
CA LEU A 101 32.65 -13.59 3.41
C LEU A 101 32.97 -12.51 2.39
N SER A 102 31.96 -11.85 1.82
CA SER A 102 32.18 -10.76 0.86
C SER A 102 33.00 -9.60 1.45
N GLY A 103 32.89 -9.36 2.76
CA GLY A 103 33.66 -8.35 3.47
C GLY A 103 35.07 -8.77 3.91
N LEU A 104 35.37 -10.07 3.91
CA LEU A 104 36.67 -10.62 4.34
C LEU A 104 37.58 -11.01 3.15
N LEU A 105 36.98 -11.41 2.04
CA LEU A 105 37.69 -11.79 0.83
C LEU A 105 38.17 -10.54 0.06
N HIS A 106 39.35 -10.65 -0.55
CA HIS A 106 39.98 -9.54 -1.28
C HIS A 106 39.83 -9.67 -2.82
N SER A 107 39.01 -10.61 -3.30
CA SER A 107 38.77 -10.74 -4.74
C SER A 107 37.91 -9.60 -5.26
N LYS A 108 38.08 -9.25 -6.54
CA LYS A 108 37.31 -8.17 -7.19
C LYS A 108 35.81 -8.41 -7.08
N VAL A 109 35.38 -9.67 -7.26
CA VAL A 109 33.99 -10.08 -7.13
C VAL A 109 33.49 -9.89 -5.70
N ALA A 110 34.24 -10.35 -4.68
CA ALA A 110 33.83 -10.21 -3.29
C ALA A 110 33.70 -8.75 -2.85
N ILE A 111 34.66 -7.90 -3.24
CA ILE A 111 34.63 -6.46 -2.96
C ILE A 111 33.38 -5.82 -3.57
N GLN A 112 33.07 -6.14 -4.83
CA GLN A 112 31.89 -5.59 -5.51
C GLN A 112 30.58 -6.06 -4.86
N VAL A 113 30.51 -7.33 -4.47
CA VAL A 113 29.35 -7.89 -3.77
C VAL A 113 29.14 -7.19 -2.43
N ASN A 114 30.20 -6.99 -1.64
CA ASN A 114 30.10 -6.27 -0.36
C ASN A 114 29.59 -4.84 -0.56
N ILE A 115 30.13 -4.11 -1.55
CA ILE A 115 29.65 -2.76 -1.89
C ILE A 115 28.16 -2.77 -2.27
N ASN A 116 27.74 -3.76 -3.06
CA ASN A 116 26.34 -3.89 -3.48
C ASN A 116 25.41 -4.22 -2.31
N ILE A 117 25.83 -5.12 -1.40
CA ILE A 117 25.10 -5.45 -0.17
C ILE A 117 24.92 -4.18 0.68
N MET A 118 25.99 -3.40 0.88
CA MET A 118 25.92 -2.16 1.67
C MET A 118 25.01 -1.11 1.03
N ARG A 119 25.05 -0.97 -0.31
CA ARG A 119 24.14 -0.06 -1.05
C ARG A 119 22.68 -0.50 -0.94
N ALA A 120 22.41 -1.79 -1.11
CA ALA A 120 21.08 -2.36 -0.98
C ALA A 120 20.53 -2.13 0.44
N PHE A 121 21.35 -2.35 1.48
CA PHE A 121 20.97 -2.08 2.86
C PHE A 121 20.56 -0.61 3.08
N VAL A 122 21.36 0.35 2.57
CA VAL A 122 21.04 1.77 2.69
C VAL A 122 19.75 2.12 1.94
N ALA A 123 19.57 1.58 0.73
CA ALA A 123 18.38 1.80 -0.08
C ALA A 123 17.11 1.25 0.59
N VAL A 124 17.17 0.02 1.13
CA VAL A 124 16.05 -0.58 1.88
C VAL A 124 15.73 0.26 3.11
N ARG A 125 16.74 0.68 3.88
CA ARG A 125 16.54 1.54 5.05
C ARG A 125 15.86 2.87 4.68
N GLN A 126 16.25 3.49 3.57
CA GLN A 126 15.61 4.71 3.08
C GLN A 126 14.17 4.46 2.62
N ALA A 127 13.92 3.35 1.93
CA ALA A 127 12.58 2.97 1.49
C ALA A 127 11.64 2.74 2.69
N VAL A 128 12.10 2.04 3.73
CA VAL A 128 11.33 1.82 4.97
C VAL A 128 11.06 3.15 5.68
N ALA A 129 12.04 4.05 5.74
CA ALA A 129 11.83 5.39 6.30
C ALA A 129 10.79 6.20 5.49
N ALA A 130 10.80 6.08 4.16
CA ALA A 130 9.80 6.72 3.30
C ALA A 130 8.39 6.16 3.52
N LEU A 131 8.25 4.86 3.77
CA LEU A 131 6.95 4.23 4.07
C LEU A 131 6.26 4.85 5.29
N HIS A 132 7.02 5.21 6.33
CA HIS A 132 6.45 5.88 7.50
C HIS A 132 5.84 7.25 7.14
N THR A 133 6.50 8.00 6.24
CA THR A 133 5.96 9.29 5.78
C THR A 133 4.71 9.13 4.93
N THR A 134 4.60 8.06 4.15
CA THR A 134 3.39 7.77 3.37
C THR A 134 2.23 7.36 4.27
N ASP A 135 2.50 6.64 5.36
CA ASP A 135 1.49 6.23 6.33
C ASP A 135 0.86 7.45 7.02
N LEU A 136 1.69 8.39 7.48
CA LEU A 136 1.23 9.66 8.05
C LEU A 136 0.40 10.48 7.06
N ARG A 137 0.80 10.51 5.78
CA ARG A 137 0.02 11.20 4.73
C ARG A 137 -1.31 10.50 4.47
N TYR A 138 -1.34 9.17 4.53
CA TYR A 138 -2.55 8.37 4.37
C TYR A 138 -3.55 8.67 5.49
N GLU A 139 -3.10 8.71 6.75
CA GLU A 139 -3.93 9.11 7.89
C GLU A 139 -4.50 10.53 7.73
N GLN A 140 -3.68 11.48 7.26
CA GLN A 140 -4.15 12.86 7.00
C GLN A 140 -5.23 12.91 5.92
N VAL A 141 -5.14 12.06 4.90
CA VAL A 141 -6.16 11.99 3.85
C VAL A 141 -7.44 11.38 4.40
N LEU A 142 -7.36 10.29 5.18
CA LEU A 142 -8.54 9.70 5.82
C LEU A 142 -9.26 10.70 6.72
N HIS A 143 -8.52 11.44 7.54
CA HIS A 143 -9.11 12.48 8.40
C HIS A 143 -9.85 13.56 7.59
N LYS A 144 -9.28 14.00 6.46
CA LYS A 144 -9.93 14.96 5.57
C LYS A 144 -11.19 14.40 4.91
N VAL A 145 -11.19 13.11 4.55
CA VAL A 145 -12.37 12.42 4.01
C VAL A 145 -13.49 12.38 5.05
N ASP A 146 -13.17 12.07 6.31
CA ASP A 146 -14.15 12.06 7.40
C ASP A 146 -14.74 13.46 7.66
N GLN A 147 -13.89 14.50 7.65
CA GLN A 147 -14.33 15.89 7.78
C GLN A 147 -15.27 16.30 6.65
N LEU A 148 -14.95 15.93 5.41
CA LEU A 148 -15.80 16.20 4.26
C LEU A 148 -17.14 15.45 4.36
N HIS A 149 -17.11 14.20 4.82
CA HIS A 149 -18.32 13.42 5.06
C HIS A 149 -19.25 14.12 6.05
N ALA A 150 -18.72 14.53 7.21
CA ALA A 150 -19.50 15.25 8.23
C ALA A 150 -20.04 16.60 7.71
N TYR A 151 -19.26 17.31 6.89
CA TYR A 151 -19.71 18.56 6.28
C TYR A 151 -20.86 18.33 5.28
N VAL A 152 -20.78 17.29 4.46
CA VAL A 152 -21.85 16.93 3.51
C VAL A 152 -23.12 16.51 4.25
N GLU A 153 -23.01 15.71 5.31
CA GLU A 153 -24.16 15.34 6.13
C GLU A 153 -24.86 16.56 6.73
N LYS A 154 -24.08 17.52 7.23
CA LYS A 154 -24.62 18.78 7.73
C LYS A 154 -25.37 19.55 6.64
N LEU A 155 -24.77 19.71 5.45
CA LEU A 155 -25.44 20.39 4.33
C LEU A 155 -26.74 19.71 3.91
N LEU A 156 -26.78 18.38 3.91
CA LEU A 156 -28.00 17.63 3.60
C LEU A 156 -29.08 17.85 4.66
N HIS A 157 -28.70 17.91 5.94
CA HIS A 157 -29.63 18.22 7.02
C HIS A 157 -30.20 19.64 6.87
N ASP A 158 -29.33 20.63 6.68
CA ASP A 158 -29.74 22.03 6.47
C ASP A 158 -30.68 22.16 5.24
N GLN A 159 -30.41 21.42 4.16
CA GLN A 159 -31.26 21.42 2.96
C GLN A 159 -32.64 20.78 3.20
N ASN A 160 -32.69 19.70 3.98
CA ASN A 160 -33.96 19.06 4.33
C ASN A 160 -34.82 20.00 5.19
N ASP A 161 -34.23 20.67 6.19
CA ASP A 161 -34.92 21.66 7.02
C ASP A 161 -35.49 22.81 6.17
N ILE A 162 -34.71 23.31 5.19
CA ILE A 162 -35.17 24.34 4.25
C ILE A 162 -36.35 23.82 3.41
N ASN A 163 -36.27 22.60 2.90
CA ASN A 163 -37.33 22.03 2.08
C ASN A 163 -38.62 21.83 2.89
N GLU A 164 -38.54 21.35 4.13
CA GLU A 164 -39.69 21.22 5.03
C GLU A 164 -40.34 22.58 5.33
N GLN A 165 -39.54 23.62 5.57
CA GLN A 165 -40.05 24.98 5.74
C GLN A 165 -40.74 25.49 4.47
N GLN A 166 -40.17 25.24 3.30
CA GLN A 166 -40.79 25.62 2.02
C GLN A 166 -42.14 24.92 1.82
N GLU A 167 -42.24 23.63 2.11
CA GLU A 167 -43.50 22.89 2.02
C GLU A 167 -44.56 23.46 2.96
N GLN A 168 -44.22 23.76 4.21
CA GLN A 168 -45.13 24.39 5.16
C GLN A 168 -45.61 25.76 4.66
N THR A 169 -44.68 26.58 4.17
CA THR A 169 -45.01 27.92 3.64
C THR A 169 -45.94 27.80 2.42
N ASN A 170 -45.70 26.84 1.54
CA ASN A 170 -46.54 26.60 0.37
C ASN A 170 -47.96 26.16 0.75
N VAL A 171 -48.10 25.32 1.80
CA VAL A 171 -49.41 24.92 2.35
C VAL A 171 -50.14 26.12 2.93
N GLU A 172 -49.47 26.96 3.72
CA GLU A 172 -50.06 28.18 4.27
C GLU A 172 -50.54 29.15 3.18
N ILE A 173 -49.72 29.35 2.14
CA ILE A 173 -50.09 30.18 0.98
C ILE A 173 -51.35 29.61 0.31
N ALA A 174 -51.43 28.29 0.11
CA ALA A 174 -52.60 27.65 -0.50
C ALA A 174 -53.87 27.89 0.32
N VAL A 175 -53.80 27.74 1.65
CA VAL A 175 -54.93 28.03 2.56
C VAL A 175 -55.35 29.50 2.49
N GLN A 176 -54.40 30.42 2.43
CA GLN A 176 -54.69 31.86 2.31
C GLN A 176 -55.38 32.18 0.97
N ILE A 177 -54.92 31.59 -0.14
CA ILE A 177 -55.56 31.75 -1.45
C ILE A 177 -57.01 31.24 -1.42
N GLU A 178 -57.24 30.09 -0.80
CA GLU A 178 -58.58 29.52 -0.65
C GLU A 178 -59.50 30.44 0.16
N ALA A 179 -59.02 30.98 1.29
CA ALA A 179 -59.76 31.94 2.10
C ALA A 179 -60.09 33.22 1.32
N ILE A 180 -59.16 33.74 0.51
CA ILE A 180 -59.38 34.90 -0.35
C ILE A 180 -60.48 34.60 -1.39
N ASN A 181 -60.41 33.46 -2.06
CA ASN A 181 -61.40 33.06 -3.06
C ASN A 181 -62.80 32.95 -2.44
N ASN A 182 -62.93 32.30 -1.28
CA ASN A 182 -64.19 32.19 -0.55
C ASN A 182 -64.76 33.56 -0.17
N ALA A 183 -63.92 34.48 0.31
CA ALA A 183 -64.33 35.84 0.63
C ALA A 183 -64.78 36.63 -0.61
N LEU A 184 -64.09 36.45 -1.75
CA LEU A 184 -64.48 37.06 -3.02
C LEU A 184 -65.84 36.53 -3.51
N ASP A 185 -66.13 35.24 -3.32
CA ASP A 185 -67.42 34.64 -3.69
C ASP A 185 -68.58 35.16 -2.83
N GLN A 186 -68.39 35.28 -1.51
CA GLN A 186 -69.39 35.92 -0.62
C GLN A 186 -69.68 37.38 -1.01
N LEU A 187 -68.66 38.13 -1.42
CA LEU A 187 -68.81 39.50 -1.93
C LEU A 187 -69.53 39.57 -3.28
N ARG A 188 -69.47 38.52 -4.09
CA ARG A 188 -70.23 38.41 -5.35
C ARG A 188 -71.69 38.09 -5.09
N GLU A 189 -71.99 37.24 -4.11
CA GLU A 189 -73.37 36.87 -3.75
C GLU A 189 -74.14 38.04 -3.10
N THR A 190 -73.51 38.79 -2.20
CA THR A 190 -74.15 39.95 -1.53
C THR A 190 -74.51 41.12 -2.47
N LYS A 191 -73.83 41.25 -3.62
CA LYS A 191 -74.18 42.27 -4.64
C LYS A 191 -75.42 41.94 -5.46
N ASN A 192 -75.93 40.71 -5.41
CA ASN A 192 -77.11 40.27 -6.14
C ASN A 192 -78.44 40.48 -5.37
N GLU A 193 -78.42 40.99 -4.14
CA GLU A 193 -79.65 41.42 -3.47
C GLU A 193 -80.27 42.66 -4.15
N PRO A 194 -81.59 42.66 -4.43
CA PRO A 194 -82.24 43.76 -5.14
C PRO A 194 -82.14 45.05 -4.32
N ARG A 195 -81.39 46.03 -4.83
CA ARG A 195 -81.21 47.33 -4.17
C ARG A 195 -82.57 47.98 -3.92
N LYS A 196 -82.87 48.34 -2.66
CA LYS A 196 -84.06 49.15 -2.32
C LYS A 196 -84.03 50.44 -3.13
N ARG A 197 -85.07 50.69 -3.94
CA ARG A 197 -85.19 51.91 -4.73
C ARG A 197 -85.37 53.11 -3.80
N ILE A 198 -84.43 54.06 -3.86
CA ILE A 198 -84.49 55.34 -3.14
C ILE A 198 -84.81 56.41 -4.18
N GLY A 199 -85.92 57.13 -4.01
CA GLY A 199 -86.32 58.25 -4.86
C GLY A 199 -86.90 59.39 -4.02
N PHE A 200 -86.64 60.63 -4.44
CA PHE A 200 -87.12 61.83 -3.75
C PHE A 200 -88.54 62.21 -4.21
N LYS A 201 -89.41 62.59 -3.27
CA LYS A 201 -90.71 63.21 -3.57
C LYS A 201 -90.49 64.67 -3.98
N GLN A 202 -90.83 65.05 -5.22
CA GLN A 202 -90.86 66.44 -5.63
C GLN A 202 -92.06 67.17 -5.00
N GLN A 203 -91.80 68.28 -4.31
CA GLN A 203 -92.83 69.21 -3.82
C GLN A 203 -92.89 70.41 -4.75
N GLY A 204 -94.05 70.65 -5.36
CA GLY A 204 -94.30 71.72 -6.30
C GLY A 204 -94.42 73.11 -5.67
N ASP A 205 -93.81 74.07 -6.36
CA ASP A 205 -94.35 75.36 -6.81
C ASP A 205 -95.24 76.17 -5.83
N LYS A 206 -94.69 77.29 -5.32
CA LYS A 206 -95.48 78.52 -5.08
C LYS A 206 -94.67 79.78 -5.41
N LYS A 207 -95.10 80.41 -6.50
CA LYS A 207 -94.89 81.81 -6.93
C LYS A 207 -95.00 82.85 -5.81
N GLN A 208 -94.34 83.99 -6.03
CA GLN A 208 -94.76 85.41 -5.85
C GLN A 208 -93.56 86.24 -5.35
N LYS A 209 -93.29 87.47 -5.80
CA LYS A 209 -93.85 88.37 -6.81
C LYS A 209 -92.76 89.39 -7.11
#